data_AF-A0A957UD76-F1
#
_entry.id   AF-A0A957UD76-F1
#
_cell.length_a   1.000
_cell.length_b   1.000
_cell.length_c   1.000
_cell.angle_alpha   90.00
_cell.angle_beta   90.00
_cell.angle_gamma   90.00
#
_symmetry.space_group_name_H-M   'P 1'
#
loop_
_entity.id
_entity.type
_entity.pdbx_description
1 polymer ?
#
loop_
_entity_poly.entity_id
_entity_poly.type
_entity_poly.pdbx_seq_one_letter_code
_entity_poly.pdbx_strand_id
1 'polypeptide(L)'
;MKIAIDAQLLSNAESYRGAGVSNYSRELLRALGELVRAGATPHDITAYVHARQPGLDGIEQAVTALPLERPAARIAWEQSALPVHLRQRGADLVHGLVNVLPLAAPCPGVVTV
;
A
#
# COMPACT_ATOMS: atom_id res chain seq x y z
N MET A 1 -0.68 -16.19 -2.36
CA MET A 1 -0.91 -15.42 -1.12
C MET A 1 -1.51 -14.10 -1.50
N LYS A 2 -2.42 -13.57 -0.69
CA LYS A 2 -3.02 -12.25 -0.82
C LYS A 2 -2.19 -11.25 -0.01
N ILE A 3 -1.41 -10.44 -0.71
CA ILE A 3 -0.48 -9.47 -0.12
C ILE A 3 -1.12 -8.08 -0.18
N ALA A 4 -1.28 -7.47 0.98
CA ALA A 4 -1.75 -6.10 1.11
C ALA A 4 -0.57 -5.15 1.30
N ILE A 5 -0.47 -4.11 0.48
CA ILE A 5 0.56 -3.09 0.58
C ILE A 5 -0.09 -1.78 0.99
N ASP A 6 0.31 -1.26 2.14
CA ASP A 6 -0.09 0.06 2.60
C ASP A 6 0.79 1.13 1.94
N ALA A 7 0.22 1.75 0.90
CA ALA A 7 0.84 2.78 0.08
C ALA A 7 0.10 4.13 0.21
N GLN A 8 -0.55 4.39 1.35
CA GLN A 8 -1.31 5.62 1.57
C GLN A 8 -0.45 6.89 1.53
N LEU A 9 0.87 6.77 1.72
CA LEU A 9 1.82 7.87 1.59
C LEU A 9 2.28 8.15 0.15
N LEU A 10 1.93 7.30 -0.81
CA LEU A 10 2.33 7.48 -2.20
C LEU A 10 1.59 8.66 -2.83
N SER A 11 2.25 9.82 -2.92
CA SER A 11 1.72 11.04 -3.55
C SER A 11 2.28 11.25 -4.97
N ASN A 12 1.47 11.89 -5.81
CA ASN A 12 1.86 12.37 -7.14
C ASN A 12 2.28 13.85 -7.13
N ALA A 13 2.21 14.53 -5.98
CA ALA A 13 2.59 15.93 -5.87
C ALA A 13 4.12 16.09 -5.91
N GLU A 14 4.62 16.95 -6.79
CA GLU A 14 6.02 17.40 -6.85
C GLU A 14 6.35 18.34 -5.68
N SER A 15 6.34 17.81 -4.45
CA SER A 15 6.78 18.54 -3.26
C SER A 15 7.98 17.83 -2.62
N TYR A 16 8.79 18.56 -1.84
CA TYR A 16 9.98 18.05 -1.14
C TYR A 16 9.74 16.77 -0.31
N ARG A 17 8.49 16.51 0.12
CA ARG A 17 8.07 15.27 0.81
C ARG A 17 7.86 14.07 -0.11
N GLY A 18 8.06 14.20 -1.42
CA GLY A 18 7.81 13.16 -2.43
C GLY A 18 9.05 12.51 -3.07
N ALA A 19 10.28 12.96 -2.75
CA ALA A 19 11.43 12.58 -3.57
C ALA A 19 11.94 11.14 -3.34
N GLY A 20 12.06 10.70 -2.07
CA GLY A 20 12.65 9.39 -1.75
C GLY A 20 11.61 8.28 -1.65
N VAL A 21 10.84 8.32 -0.56
CA VAL A 21 9.89 7.27 -0.18
C VAL A 21 8.78 7.06 -1.21
N SER A 22 8.22 8.13 -1.77
CA SER A 22 7.19 8.00 -2.81
C SER A 22 7.76 7.42 -4.10
N ASN A 23 8.99 7.77 -4.48
CA ASN A 23 9.63 7.19 -5.66
C ASN A 23 9.95 5.71 -5.44
N TYR A 24 10.54 5.35 -4.30
CA TYR A 24 10.75 3.95 -3.92
C TYR A 24 9.45 3.15 -3.93
N SER A 25 8.40 3.67 -3.29
CA SER A 25 7.08 3.02 -3.23
C SER A 25 6.50 2.80 -4.63
N ARG A 26 6.64 3.78 -5.52
CA ARG A 26 6.18 3.70 -6.90
C ARG A 26 6.93 2.63 -7.69
N GLU A 27 8.25 2.65 -7.63
CA GLU A 27 9.08 1.70 -8.39
C GLU A 27 8.96 0.27 -7.84
N LEU A 28 8.83 0.11 -6.51
CA LEU A 28 8.52 -1.18 -5.91
C LEU A 28 7.18 -1.73 -6.42
N LEU A 29 6.12 -0.92 -6.40
CA LEU A 29 4.80 -1.35 -6.88
C LEU A 29 4.81 -1.65 -8.38
N ARG A 30 5.58 -0.89 -9.19
CA ARG A 30 5.78 -1.18 -10.62
C ARG A 30 6.45 -2.52 -10.83
N ALA A 31 7.57 -2.77 -10.17
CA ALA A 31 8.31 -4.04 -10.28
C ALA A 31 7.45 -5.23 -9.84
N LEU A 32 6.68 -5.09 -8.76
CA LEU A 32 5.75 -6.12 -8.31
C LEU A 32 4.63 -6.36 -9.34
N GLY A 33 4.07 -5.30 -9.93
CA GLY A 33 3.05 -5.41 -10.97
C GLY A 33 3.56 -6.10 -12.23
N GLU A 34 4.81 -5.84 -12.62
CA GLU A 34 5.48 -6.55 -13.71
C GLU A 34 5.63 -8.05 -13.42
N LEU A 35 6.04 -8.42 -12.21
CA LEU A 35 6.14 -9.84 -11.81
C LEU A 35 4.77 -10.53 -11.86
N VAL A 36 3.70 -9.86 -11.40
CA VAL A 36 2.34 -10.40 -11.45
C VAL A 36 1.90 -10.59 -12.91
N ARG A 37 2.06 -9.57 -13.76
CA ARG A 37 1.68 -9.65 -15.20
C ARG A 37 2.45 -10.72 -15.96
N ALA A 38 3.73 -10.89 -15.64
CA ALA A 38 4.57 -11.91 -16.26
C ALA A 38 4.24 -13.34 -15.78
N GLY A 39 3.33 -13.51 -14.81
CA GLY A 39 3.10 -14.80 -14.15
C GLY A 39 4.32 -15.31 -13.37
N ALA A 40 5.28 -14.42 -13.08
CA ALA A 40 6.53 -14.75 -12.38
C ALA A 40 6.31 -14.90 -10.87
N THR A 41 5.12 -14.59 -10.36
CA THR A 41 4.71 -14.82 -8.98
C THR A 41 3.26 -15.30 -8.91
N PRO A 42 2.93 -16.27 -8.02
CA PRO A 42 1.56 -16.71 -7.78
C PRO A 42 0.85 -15.85 -6.71
N HIS A 43 1.32 -14.63 -6.46
CA HIS A 43 0.79 -13.77 -5.41
C HIS A 43 -0.20 -12.75 -5.95
N ASP A 44 -1.31 -12.58 -5.25
CA ASP A 44 -2.30 -11.54 -5.52
C ASP A 44 -1.93 -10.31 -4.69
N ILE A 45 -1.67 -9.18 -5.35
CA ILE A 45 -1.18 -7.98 -4.68
C ILE A 45 -2.22 -6.87 -4.76
N THR A 46 -2.62 -6.35 -3.61
CA THR A 46 -3.46 -5.15 -3.47
C THR A 46 -2.64 -4.01 -2.87
N ALA A 47 -2.61 -2.85 -3.53
CA ALA A 47 -2.09 -1.60 -2.98
C ALA A 47 -3.23 -0.70 -2.46
N TYR A 48 -3.12 -0.25 -1.21
CA TYR A 48 -4.00 0.75 -0.63
C TYR A 48 -3.41 2.14 -0.85
N VAL A 49 -4.11 2.99 -1.60
CA VAL A 49 -3.64 4.32 -2.02
C VAL A 49 -4.72 5.37 -1.78
N HIS A 50 -4.34 6.61 -1.52
CA HIS A 50 -5.30 7.71 -1.31
C HIS A 50 -5.77 8.30 -2.64
N ALA A 51 -5.01 8.10 -3.72
CA ALA A 51 -5.35 8.49 -5.07
C ALA A 51 -4.88 7.40 -6.04
N ARG A 52 -5.64 7.20 -7.13
CA ARG A 52 -5.28 6.22 -8.16
C ARG A 52 -3.93 6.57 -8.78
N GLN A 53 -3.08 5.57 -8.90
CA GLN A 53 -1.72 5.68 -9.39
C GLN A 53 -1.64 5.16 -10.83
N PRO A 54 -1.30 6.00 -11.81
CA PRO A 54 -1.11 5.55 -13.18
C PRO A 54 0.15 4.68 -13.30
N GLY A 55 0.10 3.67 -14.17
CA GLY A 55 1.24 2.79 -14.46
C GLY A 55 1.55 1.75 -13.38
N LEU A 56 0.61 1.44 -12.49
CA LEU A 56 0.68 0.28 -11.57
C LEU A 56 -0.21 -0.86 -12.09
N ASP A 57 0.03 -1.28 -13.34
CA ASP A 57 -0.68 -2.40 -13.94
C ASP A 57 -0.29 -3.72 -13.24
N GLY A 58 -1.21 -4.69 -13.19
CA GLY A 58 -0.97 -5.96 -12.49
C GLY A 58 -1.14 -5.88 -10.97
N ILE A 59 -1.35 -4.69 -10.41
CA ILE A 59 -1.66 -4.49 -8.99
C ILE A 59 -3.11 -4.02 -8.85
N GLU A 60 -3.89 -4.68 -7.97
CA GLU A 60 -5.20 -4.17 -7.61
C GLU A 60 -5.04 -2.92 -6.74
N GLN A 61 -5.69 -1.81 -7.11
CA GLN A 61 -5.63 -0.57 -6.32
C GLN A 61 -6.92 -0.35 -5.53
N ALA A 62 -6.82 -0.47 -4.21
CA ALA A 62 -7.87 -0.11 -3.27
C ALA A 62 -7.76 1.38 -2.92
N VAL A 63 -8.50 2.22 -3.66
CA VAL A 63 -8.44 3.68 -3.50
C VAL A 63 -9.30 4.14 -2.33
N THR A 64 -8.69 4.84 -1.38
CA THR A 64 -9.40 5.47 -0.26
C THR A 64 -9.57 6.95 -0.55
N ALA A 65 -10.79 7.39 -0.90
CA ALA A 65 -11.10 8.78 -1.23
C ALA A 65 -11.17 9.72 0.00
N LEU A 66 -10.29 9.53 0.98
CA LEU A 66 -10.17 10.36 2.18
C LEU A 66 -8.95 11.29 2.03
N PRO A 67 -8.94 12.48 2.69
CA PRO A 67 -7.81 13.40 2.65
C PRO A 67 -6.65 12.92 3.55
N LEU A 68 -6.03 11.79 3.18
CA LEU A 68 -4.96 11.12 3.93
C LEU A 68 -3.57 11.76 3.74
N GLU A 69 -3.52 12.86 3.01
CA GLU A 69 -2.43 13.85 3.04
C GLU A 69 -2.20 14.36 4.47
N ARG A 70 -3.25 14.42 5.30
CA ARG A 70 -3.18 14.81 6.72
C ARG A 70 -2.66 13.63 7.57
N PRO A 71 -1.50 13.74 8.26
CA PRO A 71 -0.92 12.63 9.00
C PRO A 71 -1.85 11.97 10.01
N ALA A 72 -2.60 12.75 10.80
CA ALA A 72 -3.52 12.22 11.79
C ALA A 72 -4.68 11.42 11.17
N ALA A 73 -5.22 11.88 10.04
CA ALA A 73 -6.29 11.18 9.34
C ALA A 73 -5.78 9.85 8.76
N ARG A 74 -4.55 9.86 8.22
CA ARG A 74 -3.88 8.66 7.72
C ARG A 74 -3.63 7.65 8.84
N ILE A 75 -3.02 8.07 9.95
CA ILE A 75 -2.76 7.19 11.09
C ILE A 75 -4.08 6.59 11.61
N ALA A 76 -5.12 7.40 11.77
CA ALA A 76 -6.43 6.91 12.19
C ALA A 76 -6.98 5.86 11.21
N TRP A 77 -6.85 6.07 9.91
CA TRP A 77 -7.29 5.11 8.90
C TRP A 77 -6.45 3.82 8.91
N GLU A 78 -5.12 3.93 8.92
CA GLU A 78 -4.18 2.81 8.96
C GLU A 78 -4.39 1.94 10.21
N GLN A 79 -4.72 2.55 11.35
CA GLN A 79 -4.92 1.81 12.60
C GLN A 79 -6.34 1.26 12.79
N SER A 80 -7.33 1.73 12.02
CA SER A 80 -8.73 1.30 12.17
C SER A 80 -9.31 0.61 10.94
N ALA A 81 -9.38 1.32 9.81
CA ALA A 81 -10.01 0.83 8.58
C ALA A 81 -9.16 -0.22 7.86
N LEU A 82 -7.83 -0.05 7.81
CA LEU A 82 -6.94 -1.01 7.15
C LEU A 82 -7.06 -2.41 7.77
N PRO A 83 -6.96 -2.63 9.09
CA PRO A 83 -7.23 -3.93 9.72
C PRO A 83 -8.53 -4.59 9.29
N VAL A 84 -9.62 -3.81 9.18
CA VAL A 84 -10.92 -4.31 8.73
C VAL A 84 -10.83 -4.79 7.29
N HIS A 85 -10.22 -4.02 6.39
CA HIS A 85 -10.02 -4.42 5.01
C HIS A 85 -9.14 -5.66 4.87
N LEU A 86 -8.06 -5.76 5.65
CA LEU A 86 -7.18 -6.94 5.69
C LEU A 86 -7.97 -8.20 6.06
N ARG A 87 -8.84 -8.13 7.08
CA ARG A 87 -9.70 -9.25 7.48
C ARG A 87 -10.72 -9.60 6.41
N GLN A 88 -11.42 -8.62 5.86
CA GLN A 88 -12.47 -8.83 4.84
C GLN A 88 -11.92 -9.46 3.55
N ARG A 89 -10.70 -9.11 3.18
CA ARG A 89 -10.05 -9.65 1.97
C ARG A 89 -9.27 -10.94 2.23
N GLY A 90 -9.11 -11.33 3.50
CA GLY A 90 -8.31 -12.49 3.89
C GLY A 90 -6.84 -12.30 3.51
N ALA A 91 -6.26 -11.15 3.84
CA ALA A 91 -4.86 -10.87 3.57
C ALA A 91 -3.95 -11.82 4.37
N ASP A 92 -3.00 -12.45 3.68
CA ASP A 92 -2.02 -13.36 4.27
C ASP A 92 -0.79 -12.60 4.80
N LEU A 93 -0.54 -11.40 4.26
CA LEU A 93 0.60 -10.56 4.60
C LEU A 93 0.23 -9.07 4.42
N VAL A 94 0.69 -8.21 5.32
CA VAL A 94 0.64 -6.75 5.13
C VAL A 94 2.04 -6.14 5.05
N HIS A 95 2.28 -5.26 4.09
CA HIS A 95 3.52 -4.49 3.94
C HIS A 95 3.25 -3.02 4.16
N GLY A 96 3.74 -2.46 5.26
CA GLY A 96 3.78 -1.01 5.52
C GLY A 96 5.00 -0.38 4.86
N LEU A 97 4.80 0.48 3.85
CA LEU A 97 5.91 1.04 3.08
C LEU A 97 6.74 2.07 3.85
N VAL A 98 6.26 2.56 5.00
CA VAL A 98 6.95 3.62 5.75
C VAL A 98 6.75 3.46 7.26
N ASN A 99 7.70 2.80 7.92
CA ASN A 99 7.94 2.84 9.37
C ASN A 99 6.80 2.40 10.32
N VAL A 100 5.62 2.06 9.82
CA VAL A 100 4.45 1.74 10.67
C VAL A 100 3.68 0.56 10.07
N LEU A 101 3.10 -0.23 10.97
CA LEU A 101 2.10 -1.25 10.68
C LEU A 101 0.87 -1.04 11.56
N PRO A 102 -0.31 -1.53 11.15
CA PRO A 102 -1.49 -1.54 12.01
C PRO A 102 -1.27 -2.43 13.23
N LEU A 103 -1.51 -1.92 14.44
CA LEU A 103 -1.39 -2.70 15.67
C LEU A 103 -2.35 -3.90 15.69
N ALA A 104 -3.50 -3.76 15.04
CA ALA A 104 -4.53 -4.79 14.93
C ALA A 104 -4.46 -5.58 13.61
N ALA A 105 -3.31 -5.60 12.92
CA ALA A 105 -3.15 -6.38 11.70
C ALA A 105 -3.46 -7.88 11.97
N PRO A 106 -4.35 -8.51 11.18
CA PRO A 106 -4.77 -9.89 11.41
C PRO A 106 -3.77 -10.94 10.88
N CYS A 107 -2.65 -10.50 10.31
CA CYS A 107 -1.66 -11.32 9.61
C CYS A 107 -0.24 -10.79 9.86
N PRO A 108 0.81 -11.59 9.53
CA PRO A 108 2.19 -11.13 9.60
C PRO A 108 2.42 -9.83 8.83
N GLY A 109 3.29 -8.98 9.37
CA GLY A 109 3.59 -7.67 8.81
C GLY A 109 5.07 -7.52 8.43
N VAL A 110 5.32 -6.82 7.32
CA VAL A 110 6.64 -6.35 6.88
C VAL A 110 6.61 -4.84 6.85
N VAL A 111 7.67 -4.20 7.35
CA VAL A 111 7.79 -2.74 7.33
C VAL A 111 9.10 -2.33 6.66
N THR A 112 9.04 -1.33 5.80
CA THR A 112 10.23 -0.66 5.26
C THR A 112 10.61 0.50 6.20
N VAL A 113 11.87 0.56 6.61
CA VAL A 113 12.45 1.55 7.54
C VAL A 113 13.42 2.51 6.86
#